data_AF-A0A2K3J0A0-F1
#
_entry.id   AF-A0A2K3J0A0-F1
#
_cell.length_a   1.000
_cell.length_b   1.000
_cell.length_c   1.000
_cell.angle_alpha   90.00
_cell.angle_beta   90.00
_cell.angle_gamma   90.00
#
_symmetry.space_group_name_H-M   'P 1'
#
loop_
_entity.id
_entity.type
_entity.pdbx_description
1 polymer ?
#
loop_
_entity_poly.entity_id
_entity_poly.type
_entity_poly.pdbx_seq_one_letter_code
_entity_poly.pdbx_strand_id
1 'polypeptide(L)'
;MKYLFELSKDHNKLPAAEVFSCLKAEKIDYEILELNEDVAIIDTTGSNEILNVVNRLSHTFNVNQYLFSSSISIDEINKTALKNKIEKKGSIAIKYRNRSKNVDSQK
;
A
#
# COMPACT_ATOMS: atom_id res chain seq x y z
N MET A 1 -4.45 -8.14 8.39
CA MET A 1 -4.80 -6.83 7.79
C MET A 1 -3.66 -6.44 6.88
N LYS A 2 -4.01 -5.97 5.68
CA LYS A 2 -3.00 -5.69 4.66
C LYS A 2 -2.73 -4.19 4.58
N TYR A 3 -1.46 -3.83 4.51
CA TYR A 3 -1.01 -2.44 4.39
C TYR A 3 -0.12 -2.26 3.18
N LEU A 4 -0.30 -1.13 2.49
CA LEU A 4 0.52 -0.67 1.39
C LEU A 4 1.31 0.55 1.86
N PHE A 5 2.62 0.47 1.73
CA PHE A 5 3.58 1.55 1.96
C PHE A 5 4.02 2.09 0.60
N GLU A 6 3.73 3.38 0.32
CA GLU A 6 4.26 4.07 -0.85
C GLU A 6 5.69 4.55 -0.54
N LEU A 7 6.68 3.88 -1.12
CA LEU A 7 8.09 4.13 -0.85
C LEU A 7 8.59 5.38 -1.58
N SER A 8 9.54 6.10 -0.98
CA SER A 8 10.27 7.17 -1.68
C SER A 8 11.21 6.58 -2.75
N LYS A 9 11.46 7.36 -3.81
CA LYS A 9 12.33 6.94 -4.92
C LYS A 9 13.75 7.50 -4.83
N ASP A 10 14.09 8.03 -3.66
CA ASP A 10 15.39 8.63 -3.36
C ASP A 10 16.50 7.59 -3.23
N HIS A 11 16.17 6.36 -2.83
CA HIS A 11 17.10 5.25 -2.80
C HIS A 11 16.41 3.89 -3.01
N ASN A 12 17.05 2.97 -3.75
CA ASN A 12 16.41 1.74 -4.21
C ASN A 12 16.09 0.72 -3.12
N LYS A 13 16.69 0.83 -1.94
CA LYS A 13 16.56 -0.16 -0.84
C LYS A 13 16.31 0.43 0.54
N LEU A 14 16.64 1.71 0.75
CA LEU A 14 16.58 2.34 2.06
C LEU A 14 15.12 2.49 2.55
N PRO A 15 14.17 2.93 1.71
CA PRO A 15 12.78 3.08 2.11
C PRO A 15 12.15 1.78 2.62
N ALA A 16 12.32 0.68 1.87
CA ALA A 16 11.79 -0.61 2.28
C ALA A 16 12.48 -1.13 3.56
N ALA A 17 13.80 -0.94 3.68
CA ALA A 17 14.54 -1.34 4.86
C ALA A 17 14.11 -0.56 6.11
N GLU A 18 13.77 0.73 5.98
CA GLU A 18 13.19 1.54 7.06
C GLU A 18 11.87 0.92 7.54
N VAL A 19 10.94 0.65 6.62
CA VAL A 19 9.64 0.03 6.93
C VAL A 19 9.80 -1.25 7.73
N PHE A 20 10.63 -2.18 7.23
CA PHE A 20 10.85 -3.48 7.88
C PHE A 20 11.57 -3.37 9.23
N SER A 21 12.48 -2.41 9.37
CA SER A 21 13.18 -2.14 10.63
C SER A 21 12.23 -1.59 11.69
N CYS A 22 11.32 -0.69 11.30
CA CYS A 22 10.29 -0.14 12.18
C CYS A 22 9.28 -1.22 12.61
N LEU A 23 8.80 -2.04 11.68
CA LEU A 23 7.90 -3.18 12.00
C LEU A 23 8.55 -4.13 13.02
N LYS A 24 9.82 -4.46 12.82
CA LYS A 24 10.59 -5.31 13.74
C LYS A 24 10.78 -4.65 15.10
N ALA A 25 11.05 -3.34 15.15
CA ALA A 25 11.23 -2.59 16.39
C ALA A 25 9.94 -2.57 17.22
N GLU A 26 8.79 -2.45 16.58
CA GLU A 26 7.46 -2.52 17.21
C GLU A 26 6.98 -3.96 17.47
N LYS A 27 7.81 -4.98 17.15
CA LYS A 27 7.49 -6.42 17.29
C LYS A 27 6.19 -6.83 16.58
N ILE A 28 5.96 -6.24 15.40
CA ILE A 28 4.82 -6.57 14.56
C ILE A 28 5.23 -7.73 13.65
N ASP A 29 4.54 -8.86 13.76
CA ASP A 29 4.70 -9.97 12.83
C ASP A 29 4.02 -9.63 11.50
N TYR A 30 4.70 -9.91 10.39
CA TYR A 30 4.18 -9.65 9.05
C TYR A 30 4.68 -10.65 8.00
N GLU A 31 3.89 -10.79 6.94
CA GLU A 31 4.25 -11.46 5.69
C GLU A 31 4.35 -10.42 4.57
N ILE A 32 5.38 -10.53 3.72
CA ILE A 32 5.52 -9.66 2.54
C ILE A 32 4.70 -10.27 1.40
N LEU A 33 3.66 -9.56 0.96
CA LEU A 33 2.83 -9.95 -0.17
C LEU A 33 3.40 -9.45 -1.50
N GLU A 34 3.96 -8.24 -1.50
CA GLU A 34 4.60 -7.64 -2.67
C GLU A 34 5.69 -6.66 -2.24
N LEU A 35 6.79 -6.62 -2.98
CA LEU A 35 7.85 -5.65 -2.79
C LEU A 35 8.46 -5.27 -4.14
N ASN A 36 8.47 -3.97 -4.43
CA ASN A 36 9.16 -3.39 -5.56
C ASN A 36 9.74 -2.01 -5.18
N GLU A 37 10.29 -1.28 -6.16
CA GLU A 37 10.93 0.03 -5.93
C GLU A 37 9.96 1.11 -5.45
N ASP A 38 8.67 0.98 -5.74
CA ASP A 38 7.66 2.01 -5.50
C ASP A 38 6.75 1.69 -4.31
N VAL A 39 6.54 0.41 -4.00
CA VAL A 39 5.63 -0.05 -2.96
C VAL A 39 6.12 -1.28 -2.22
N ALA A 40 5.75 -1.36 -0.93
CA ALA A 40 5.78 -2.58 -0.15
C ALA A 40 4.36 -2.91 0.35
N ILE A 41 3.91 -4.15 0.16
CA ILE A 41 2.62 -4.63 0.64
C ILE A 41 2.86 -5.77 1.61
N ILE A 42 2.29 -5.66 2.81
CA ILE A 42 2.40 -6.68 3.85
C ILE A 42 1.02 -7.13 4.31
N ASP A 43 0.94 -8.35 4.86
CA ASP A 43 -0.15 -8.79 5.74
C ASP A 43 0.36 -8.87 7.18
N THR A 44 -0.41 -8.37 8.14
CA THR A 44 -0.06 -8.40 9.56
C THR A 44 -1.30 -8.57 10.44
N THR A 45 -1.14 -9.19 11.60
CA THR A 45 -2.20 -9.33 12.61
C THR A 45 -2.30 -8.11 13.55
N GLY A 46 -1.26 -7.27 13.64
CA GLY A 46 -1.16 -6.13 14.56
C GLY A 46 -1.66 -4.80 13.96
N SER A 47 -2.97 -4.57 13.98
CA SER A 47 -3.58 -3.40 13.32
C SER A 47 -3.41 -2.07 14.05
N ASN A 48 -3.26 -2.09 15.38
CA ASN A 48 -3.25 -0.86 16.19
C ASN A 48 -1.84 -0.28 16.29
N GLU A 49 -0.85 -1.14 16.31
CA GLU A 49 0.58 -0.83 16.46
C GLU A 49 1.15 -0.23 15.17
N ILE A 50 0.50 -0.44 14.03
CA ILE A 50 0.94 0.10 12.74
C ILE A 50 1.06 1.63 12.77
N LEU A 51 0.23 2.33 13.55
CA LEU A 51 0.28 3.79 13.65
C LEU A 51 1.60 4.27 14.24
N ASN A 52 2.19 3.51 15.17
CA ASN A 52 3.51 3.79 15.73
C ASN A 52 4.59 3.66 14.66
N VAL A 53 4.47 2.65 13.78
CA VAL A 53 5.36 2.50 12.63
C VAL A 53 5.23 3.71 11.71
N VAL A 54 4.02 4.07 11.29
CA VAL A 54 3.78 5.19 10.35
C VAL A 54 4.41 6.49 10.84
N ASN A 55 4.28 6.80 12.13
CA ASN A 55 4.82 8.03 12.71
C ASN A 55 6.36 8.09 12.72
N ARG A 56 7.05 6.97 12.50
CA ARG A 56 8.52 6.87 12.50
C ARG A 56 9.12 6.86 11.09
N LEU A 57 8.30 6.68 10.05
CA LEU A 57 8.79 6.57 8.68
C LEU A 57 9.10 7.96 8.12
N SER A 58 10.26 8.09 7.51
CA SER A 58 10.73 9.33 6.87
C SER A 58 10.86 9.18 5.35
N HIS A 59 11.04 7.95 4.86
CA HIS A 59 11.20 7.59 3.45
C HIS A 59 9.94 6.91 2.88
N THR A 60 8.77 7.17 3.48
CA THR A 60 7.49 6.65 3.01
C THR A 60 6.50 7.80 2.83
N PHE A 61 5.90 7.92 1.65
CA PHE A 61 4.97 9.01 1.34
C PHE A 61 3.60 8.82 1.96
N ASN A 62 3.06 7.60 1.89
CA ASN A 62 1.74 7.27 2.42
C ASN A 62 1.71 5.82 2.88
N VAL A 63 0.94 5.56 3.95
CA VAL A 63 0.62 4.21 4.41
C VAL A 63 -0.88 4.05 4.38
N ASN A 64 -1.37 3.08 3.61
CA ASN A 64 -2.80 2.87 3.39
C ASN A 64 -3.17 1.41 3.66
N GLN A 65 -4.43 1.19 4.05
CA GLN A 65 -4.98 -0.16 4.06
C GLN A 65 -5.08 -0.66 2.61
N TYR A 66 -4.53 -1.83 2.35
CA TYR A 66 -4.59 -2.50 1.06
C TYR A 66 -5.85 -3.37 0.98
N LEU A 67 -6.69 -3.11 -0.02
CA LEU A 67 -7.94 -3.86 -0.21
C LEU A 67 -7.73 -5.03 -1.18
N PHE A 68 -7.26 -4.76 -2.40
CA PHE A 68 -7.01 -5.78 -3.42
C PHE A 68 -6.13 -5.23 -4.55
N SER A 69 -5.57 -6.15 -5.34
CA SER A 69 -5.02 -5.89 -6.67
C SER A 69 -5.86 -6.60 -7.71
N SER A 70 -5.82 -6.11 -8.93
CA SER A 70 -6.47 -6.74 -10.08
C SER A 70 -5.70 -6.39 -11.35
N SER A 71 -5.99 -7.12 -12.42
CA SER A 71 -5.58 -6.71 -13.76
C SER A 71 -6.28 -5.39 -14.16
N ILE A 72 -5.80 -4.72 -15.21
CA ILE A 72 -6.41 -3.47 -15.69
C ILE A 72 -7.77 -3.68 -16.41
N SER A 73 -8.26 -4.91 -16.54
CA SER A 73 -9.54 -5.21 -17.17
C SER A 73 -10.71 -4.73 -16.29
N ILE A 74 -11.67 -4.03 -16.88
CA ILE A 74 -12.88 -3.54 -16.20
C ILE A 74 -13.64 -4.69 -15.55
N ASP A 75 -13.77 -5.83 -16.25
CA ASP A 75 -14.51 -7.00 -15.75
C ASP A 75 -13.84 -7.59 -14.50
N GLU A 76 -12.51 -7.71 -14.51
CA GLU A 76 -11.77 -8.24 -13.37
C GLU A 76 -11.71 -7.25 -12.20
N ILE A 77 -11.61 -5.93 -12.48
CA ILE A 77 -11.70 -4.89 -11.44
C ILE A 77 -13.07 -4.98 -10.76
N ASN A 78 -14.17 -5.02 -11.51
CA ASN A 78 -15.52 -5.10 -10.97
C ASN A 78 -15.72 -6.38 -10.14
N LYS A 79 -15.28 -7.52 -10.68
CA LYS A 79 -15.37 -8.82 -10.01
C LYS A 79 -14.57 -8.84 -8.70
N THR A 80 -13.38 -8.23 -8.68
CA THR A 80 -12.54 -8.21 -7.48
C THR A 80 -13.06 -7.21 -6.46
N ALA A 81 -13.54 -6.04 -6.89
CA ALA A 81 -14.15 -5.04 -6.03
C ALA A 81 -15.43 -5.56 -5.36
N LEU A 82 -16.29 -6.29 -6.09
CA LEU A 82 -17.51 -6.90 -5.53
C LEU A 82 -17.22 -7.97 -4.47
N LYS A 83 -16.06 -8.62 -4.53
CA LYS A 83 -15.59 -9.57 -3.51
C LYS A 83 -14.97 -8.89 -2.29
N ASN A 84 -14.48 -7.66 -2.44
CA ASN A 84 -13.76 -6.90 -1.42
C ASN A 84 -14.50 -5.59 -1.08
N LYS A 85 -15.78 -5.70 -0.73
CA LYS A 85 -16.64 -4.54 -0.49
C LYS A 85 -16.16 -3.72 0.71
N ILE A 86 -16.23 -2.39 0.58
CA ILE A 86 -16.01 -1.47 1.69
C ILE A 86 -17.31 -1.32 2.46
N GLU A 87 -17.39 -1.90 3.65
CA GLU A 87 -18.58 -1.87 4.51
C GLU A 87 -18.59 -0.67 5.49
N LYS A 88 -18.11 0.50 5.04
CA LYS A 88 -18.09 1.71 5.87
C LYS A 88 -19.32 2.57 5.58
N LYS A 89 -19.98 3.05 6.66
CA LYS A 89 -21.07 4.03 6.57
C LYS A 89 -20.52 5.41 6.22
N GLY A 90 -21.24 6.17 5.39
CA GLY A 90 -20.90 7.54 5.01
C GLY A 90 -20.58 7.68 3.52
N SER A 91 -20.13 8.87 3.12
CA SER A 91 -19.71 9.15 1.75
C SER A 91 -18.26 8.74 1.52
N ILE A 92 -17.95 8.22 0.33
CA ILE A 92 -16.60 7.87 -0.10
C ILE A 92 -16.23 8.78 -1.27
N ALA A 93 -15.03 9.36 -1.21
CA ALA A 93 -14.41 10.02 -2.35
C ALA A 93 -13.33 9.11 -2.93
N ILE A 94 -13.28 9.01 -4.25
CA ILE A 94 -12.28 8.19 -4.95
C ILE A 94 -11.24 9.13 -5.55
N LYS A 95 -9.97 8.90 -5.19
CA LYS A 95 -8.82 9.54 -5.83
C LYS A 95 -8.04 8.49 -6.57
N TYR A 96 -7.81 8.71 -7.86
CA TYR A 96 -6.96 7.85 -8.68
C TYR A 96 -5.60 8.51 -8.93
N ARG A 97 -4.54 7.71 -9.01
CA ARG A 97 -3.21 8.13 -9.46
C ARG A 97 -2.77 7.18 -10.56
N ASN A 98 -2.64 7.67 -11.79
CA ASN A 98 -2.04 6.89 -12.86
C ASN A 98 -0.51 6.91 -12.71
N ARG A 99 0.10 5.73 -12.55
CA ARG A 99 1.56 5.56 -12.45
C ARG A 99 2.18 4.90 -13.70
N SER A 100 1.43 4.77 -14.80
CA SER A 100 1.94 4.20 -16.04
C SER A 100 3.09 5.05 -16.59
N LYS A 101 4.23 4.42 -16.89
CA LYS A 101 5.36 5.07 -17.57
C LYS A 101 5.14 5.23 -19.08
N ASN A 102 4.11 4.59 -19.64
CA ASN A 102 3.69 4.80 -21.01
C ASN A 102 3.06 6.19 -21.13
N VAL A 103 3.80 7.11 -21.74
CA VAL A 103 3.32 8.43 -22.12
C VAL A 103 2.35 8.26 -23.28
N ASP A 104 1.06 8.37 -22.99
CA ASP A 104 0.06 8.88 -23.95
C ASP A 104 -0.64 10.10 -23.33
N SER A 105 0.11 10.86 -22.51
CA SER A 105 -0.38 12.03 -21.77
C SER A 105 -0.19 13.36 -22.52
N GLN A 106 -0.03 13.32 -23.85
CA GLN A 106 -0.18 14.50 -24.72
C GLN A 106 -1.18 14.22 -25.83
N LYS A 107 -2.47 14.39 -25.53
CA LYS A 107 -3.47 14.88 -26.48
C LYS A 107 -4.38 15.87 -25.76
#